data_AF-A0A8J2XFV3-F1
#
_entry.id   AF-A0A8J2XFV3-F1
#
_cell.length_a   1.000
_cell.length_b   1.000
_cell.length_c   1.000
_cell.angle_alpha   90.00
_cell.angle_beta   90.00
_cell.angle_gamma   90.00
#
_symmetry.space_group_name_H-M   'P 1'
#
loop_
_entity.id
_entity.type
_entity.pdbx_description
1 polymer ?
#
loop_
_entity_poly.entity_id
_entity_poly.type
_entity_poly.pdbx_seq_one_letter_code
_entity_poly.pdbx_strand_id
1 'polypeptide(L)' 'MSEEKAKNTRAKRKAKEGDMIEVVKGLQKGKKGEVVTVRENSVIIQIGKLSETGEPIKTVVNHKNYKIISKKE' A
#
# COMPACT_ATOMS: atom_id res chain seq x y z
N MET A 1 -15.98 -2.95 -27.75
CA MET A 1 -15.06 -1.88 -27.33
C MET A 1 -15.56 -1.36 -26.01
N SER A 2 -14.80 -1.54 -24.93
CA SER A 2 -14.96 -0.82 -23.67
C SER A 2 -13.64 -0.95 -22.93
N GLU A 3 -13.03 0.21 -22.69
CA GLU A 3 -12.35 0.59 -21.44
C GLU A 3 -11.20 -0.31 -20.95
N GLU A 4 -10.03 0.16 -20.61
CA GLU A 4 -9.46 1.49 -20.59
C GLU A 4 -7.95 1.26 -20.40
N LYS A 5 -7.17 2.17 -20.96
CA LYS A 5 -5.71 2.10 -21.02
C LYS A 5 -5.11 2.07 -19.61
N ALA A 6 -4.74 0.90 -19.11
CA ALA A 6 -3.79 0.78 -18.00
C ALA A 6 -2.34 1.00 -18.50
N LYS A 7 -2.08 2.15 -19.12
CA LYS A 7 -0.76 2.61 -19.52
C LYS A 7 -0.41 3.82 -18.66
N ASN A 8 -0.10 3.59 -17.38
CA ASN A 8 0.42 4.65 -16.50
C ASN A 8 1.85 4.31 -16.08
N THR A 9 2.76 4.94 -16.84
CA THR A 9 4.14 5.29 -16.50
C THR A 9 4.52 5.06 -15.04
N ARG A 10 5.44 4.12 -14.81
CA ARG A 10 6.15 3.90 -13.54
C ARG A 10 7.08 5.08 -13.22
N ALA A 11 6.55 6.28 -13.08
CA ALA A 11 7.17 7.23 -12.19
C ALA A 11 7.03 6.63 -10.78
N LYS A 12 8.15 6.45 -10.06
CA LYS A 12 8.17 6.07 -8.63
C LYS A 12 7.43 7.15 -7.83
N ARG A 13 6.11 7.18 -7.90
CA ARG A 13 5.30 8.06 -7.06
C ARG A 13 5.27 7.42 -5.68
N LYS A 14 5.52 8.24 -4.65
CA LYS A 14 5.28 7.84 -3.26
C LYS A 14 3.77 7.59 -3.11
N ALA A 15 3.42 6.62 -2.28
CA ALA A 15 2.02 6.37 -1.96
C ALA A 15 1.50 7.52 -1.10
N LYS A 16 0.22 7.81 -1.23
CA LYS A 16 -0.50 8.79 -0.42
C LYS A 16 -1.36 8.08 0.62
N GLU A 17 -1.82 8.84 1.60
CA GLU A 17 -2.83 8.36 2.55
C GLU A 17 -4.10 7.97 1.79
N GLY A 18 -4.66 6.80 2.10
CA GLY A 18 -5.78 6.17 1.39
C GLY A 18 -5.41 5.32 0.17
N ASP A 19 -4.15 5.33 -0.30
CA ASP A 19 -3.73 4.45 -1.39
C ASP A 19 -3.64 2.99 -0.91
N MET A 20 -4.01 2.07 -1.80
CA MET A 20 -3.78 0.64 -1.55
C MET A 20 -2.42 0.25 -2.13
N ILE A 21 -1.57 -0.33 -1.28
CA ILE A 21 -0.25 -0.82 -1.68
C ILE A 21 -0.10 -2.31 -1.36
N GLU A 22 0.71 -2.98 -2.17
CA GLU A 22 1.14 -4.35 -1.95
C GLU A 22 2.62 -4.36 -1.56
N VAL A 23 2.93 -5.02 -0.45
CA VAL A 23 4.30 -5.18 0.02
C VAL A 23 4.99 -6.21 -0.87
N VAL A 24 6.08 -5.83 -1.53
CA VAL A 24 6.84 -6.72 -2.42
C VAL A 24 8.08 -7.30 -1.76
N LYS A 25 8.54 -6.71 -0.65
CA LYS A 25 9.74 -7.12 0.09
C LYS A 25 9.54 -6.97 1.60
N GLY A 26 10.12 -7.89 2.37
CA GLY A 26 10.08 -7.91 3.84
C GLY A 26 9.17 -9.01 4.40
N LEU A 27 8.97 -8.99 5.73
CA LEU A 27 8.16 -9.99 6.46
C LEU A 27 6.70 -10.02 6.00
N GLN A 28 6.20 -8.90 5.47
CA GLN A 28 4.82 -8.75 5.03
C GLN A 28 4.69 -8.90 3.49
N LYS A 29 5.68 -9.49 2.80
CA LYS A 29 5.65 -9.67 1.34
C LYS A 29 4.38 -10.41 0.90
N GLY A 30 3.71 -9.88 -0.12
CA GLY A 30 2.45 -10.37 -0.65
C GLY A 30 1.21 -9.88 0.10
N LYS A 31 1.39 -9.18 1.23
CA LYS A 31 0.26 -8.53 1.93
C LYS A 31 -0.11 -7.24 1.22
N LYS A 32 -1.41 -7.01 1.14
CA LYS A 32 -2.00 -5.75 0.67
C LYS A 32 -2.48 -4.97 1.88
N GLY A 33 -2.25 -3.67 1.88
CA GLY A 33 -2.71 -2.80 2.94
C GLY A 33 -3.02 -1.41 2.43
N GLU A 34 -3.92 -0.74 3.12
CA GLU A 34 -4.25 0.66 2.89
C GLU A 34 -3.26 1.54 3.64
N VAL A 35 -2.73 2.55 2.98
CA VAL A 35 -1.83 3.53 3.59
C VAL A 35 -2.63 4.43 4.51
N VAL A 36 -2.38 4.33 5.80
CA VAL A 36 -3.02 5.17 6.81
C VAL A 36 -2.22 6.45 7.03
N THR A 37 -0.89 6.38 6.88
CA THR A 37 0.00 7.51 7.13
C THR A 37 1.23 7.42 6.27
N VAL A 38 1.67 8.55 5.72
CA VAL A 38 2.90 8.66 4.93
C VAL A 38 3.95 9.44 5.72
N ARG A 39 5.13 8.84 5.90
CA ARG A 39 6.32 9.51 6.45
C ARG A 39 7.33 9.77 5.33
N GLU A 40 8.41 10.48 5.62
CA GLU A 40 9.43 10.82 4.62
C GLU A 40 10.10 9.60 3.95
N ASN A 41 10.39 8.58 4.77
CA ASN A 41 11.16 7.39 4.38
C ASN A 41 10.32 6.09 4.38
N SER A 42 9.11 6.12 4.92
CA SER A 42 8.26 4.94 5.07
C SER A 42 6.78 5.32 5.06
N VAL A 43 5.93 4.32 4.84
CA VAL A 43 4.47 4.42 4.93
C VAL A 43 3.97 3.44 5.96
N ILE A 44 2.95 3.83 6.70
CA ILE A 44 2.23 2.96 7.60
C ILE A 44 1.02 2.44 6.84
N ILE A 45 0.91 1.12 6.75
CA ILE A 45 -0.25 0.47 6.16
C ILE A 45 -1.01 -0.36 7.17
N GLN A 46 -2.31 -0.45 6.98
CA GLN A 46 -3.17 -1.38 7.67
C GLN A 46 -3.44 -2.57 6.77
N ILE A 47 -2.97 -3.76 7.17
CA ILE A 47 -3.13 -5.01 6.40
C ILE A 47 -4.34 -5.84 6.85
N GLY A 48 -5.01 -5.44 7.92
CA GLY A 48 -6.19 -6.13 8.45
C GLY A 48 -6.46 -5.75 9.90
N LYS A 49 -7.27 -6.57 10.58
CA LYS A 49 -7.53 -6.50 12.03
C LYS A 49 -7.30 -7.89 12.61
N LEU A 50 -6.78 -7.99 13.83
CA LEU A 50 -6.76 -9.27 14.55
C LEU A 50 -8.19 -9.64 14.91
N SER A 51 -8.60 -10.87 14.55
CA SER A 51 -9.92 -11.39 14.89
C SER A 51 -10.12 -11.59 16.40
N GLU A 52 -9.04 -11.78 17.16
CA GLU A 52 -9.08 -12.02 18.61
C GLU A 52 -9.25 -10.75 19.43
N THR A 53 -8.46 -9.70 19.16
CA THR A 53 -8.51 -8.44 19.94
C THR A 53 -9.22 -7.30 19.23
N GLY A 54 -9.59 -7.46 17.96
CA GLY A 54 -10.18 -6.39 17.15
C GLY A 54 -9.18 -5.29 16.75
N GLU A 55 -7.90 -5.44 17.11
CA GLU A 55 -6.89 -4.43 16.89
C GLU A 55 -6.44 -4.37 15.42
N PRO A 56 -6.33 -3.17 14.83
CA PRO A 56 -5.85 -3.02 13.46
C PRO A 56 -4.37 -3.42 13.36
N ILE A 57 -4.06 -4.34 12.44
CA ILE A 57 -2.69 -4.75 12.16
C ILE A 57 -2.06 -3.69 11.27
N LYS A 58 -1.28 -2.81 11.90
CA LYS A 58 -0.51 -1.76 11.23
C LYS A 58 0.93 -2.22 11.06
N THR A 59 1.52 -1.92 9.92
CA THR A 59 2.93 -2.21 9.66
C THR A 59 3.59 -1.06 8.93
N VAL A 60 4.89 -0.90 9.14
CA VAL A 60 5.70 0.15 8.52
C VAL A 60 6.44 -0.44 7.33
N VAL A 61 6.27 0.16 6.16
CA VAL A 61 6.87 -0.31 4.90
C VAL A 61 7.64 0.83 4.26
N ASN A 62 8.86 0.56 3.80
CA ASN A 62 9.66 1.56 3.10
C ASN A 62 9.10 1.79 1.68
N HIS A 63 9.19 3.02 1.17
CA HIS A 63 8.87 3.38 -0.22
C HIS A 63 9.52 2.50 -1.29
N LYS A 64 10.63 1.82 -0.99
CA LYS A 64 11.30 0.89 -1.90
C LYS A 64 10.73 -0.54 -1.89
N ASN A 65 9.92 -0.88 -0.89
CA ASN A 65 9.51 -2.26 -0.59
C ASN A 65 8.03 -2.54 -0.85
N TYR A 66 7.30 -1.61 -1.49
CA TYR A 66 5.91 -1.81 -1.88
C TYR A 66 5.67 -1.39 -3.34
N LYS A 67 4.52 -1.80 -3.88
CA LYS A 67 3.95 -1.30 -5.14
C LYS A 67 2.56 -0.75 -4.88
N ILE A 68 2.23 0.38 -5.50
CA ILE A 68 0.87 0.94 -5.46
C ILE A 68 0.01 0.11 -6.40
N ILE A 69 -1.12 -0.41 -5.91
CA ILE A 69 -2.02 -1.30 -6.65
C ILE A 69 -3.39 -0.68 -6.95
N SER A 70 -3.81 0.35 -6.23
CA SER A 70 -4.95 1.17 -6.60
C SER A 70 -4.71 2.61 -6.20
N LYS A 71 -5.02 3.51 -7.14
CA LYS A 71 -5.29 4.91 -6.85
C LYS A 71 -6.79 5.06 -6.64
N LYS A 72 -7.20 5.75 -5.59
CA LYS A 72 -8.42 6.54 -5.68
C LYS A 72 -7.99 7.87 -6.30
N GLU A 73 -8.34 8.09 -7.57
CA GLU A 73 -8.30 9.42 -8.18
C GLU A 73 -9.52 10.22 -7.73
#